data_AF-A0A2V6A5L2-F1
#
_entry.id   AF-A0A2V6A5L2-F1
#
_cell.length_a   1.000
_cell.length_b   1.000
_cell.length_c   1.000
_cell.angle_alpha   90.00
_cell.angle_beta   90.00
_cell.angle_gamma   90.00
#
_symmetry.space_group_name_H-M   'P 1'
#
loop_
_entity.id
_entity.type
_entity.pdbx_description
1 polymer ?
#
loop_
_entity_poly.entity_id
_entity_poly.type
_entity_poly.pdbx_seq_one_letter_code
_entity_poly.pdbx_strand_id
1 'polypeptide(L)'
;MRAALEYLQSVDAPVIVQRYVVGPCEAGVFYYRFPHESRGHIFAITEKIFPTITGDGIHTVEELIRTDHRAALMAHTYLRRFASRRDEILAPGEILKLVETGNHAQGCIFRDGMHLHTEALERVIDEISRKVTGFFIGRYDLRYENDEDFKQGRNFQIVELNGATSEATSIYDARNSLFSAYQTLSQQWRLVFAIGAINKANGHAPSSLVALWQNWRKYSVAALSYPVAD
;
A
#
# COMPACT_ATOMS: atom_id res chain seq x y z
N MET A 1 2.43 -23.08 9.13
CA MET A 1 2.87 -22.82 10.52
C MET A 1 4.40 -22.83 10.66
N ARG A 2 5.12 -23.81 10.09
CA ARG A 2 6.59 -23.87 10.11
C ARG A 2 7.29 -22.60 9.60
N ALA A 3 6.93 -22.11 8.40
CA ALA A 3 7.51 -20.90 7.83
C ALA A 3 7.31 -19.64 8.71
N ALA A 4 6.13 -19.52 9.36
CA ALA A 4 5.87 -18.41 10.27
C ALA A 4 6.75 -18.50 11.54
N LEU A 5 6.98 -19.70 12.07
CA LEU A 5 7.89 -19.90 13.21
C LEU A 5 9.34 -19.62 12.83
N GLU A 6 9.78 -20.07 11.65
CA GLU A 6 11.12 -19.79 11.12
C GLU A 6 11.34 -18.27 10.93
N TYR A 7 10.33 -17.55 10.45
CA TYR A 7 10.35 -16.08 10.39
C TYR A 7 10.42 -15.44 11.78
N LEU A 8 9.59 -15.87 12.73
CA LEU A 8 9.61 -15.31 14.09
C LEU A 8 10.94 -15.58 14.82
N GLN A 9 11.65 -16.66 14.47
CA GLN A 9 12.99 -16.95 14.99
C GLN A 9 14.09 -16.10 14.35
N SER A 10 13.86 -15.55 13.16
CA SER A 10 14.85 -14.73 12.44
C SER A 10 14.69 -13.22 12.68
N VAL A 11 13.57 -12.78 13.27
CA VAL A 11 13.28 -11.35 13.49
C VAL A 11 13.56 -10.96 14.95
N ASP A 12 14.54 -10.08 15.15
CA ASP A 12 14.85 -9.45 16.44
C ASP A 12 14.22 -8.05 16.53
N ALA A 13 12.89 -8.00 16.41
CA ALA A 13 12.09 -6.78 16.50
C ALA A 13 10.67 -7.09 16.98
N PRO A 14 9.95 -6.11 17.58
CA PRO A 14 8.52 -6.25 17.86
C PRO A 14 7.74 -6.51 16.58
N VAL A 15 6.87 -7.52 16.61
CA VAL A 15 6.04 -7.93 15.47
C VAL A 15 4.56 -7.96 15.84
N ILE A 16 3.70 -7.76 14.84
CA ILE A 16 2.26 -7.97 14.95
C ILE A 16 1.92 -9.23 14.14
N VAL A 17 1.30 -10.21 14.80
CA VAL A 17 0.74 -11.37 14.12
C VAL A 17 -0.73 -11.08 13.83
N GLN A 18 -1.08 -11.12 12.55
CA GLN A 18 -2.44 -10.89 12.09
C GLN A 18 -2.94 -12.04 11.23
N ARG A 19 -4.26 -12.20 11.16
CA ARG A 19 -4.88 -13.15 10.23
C ARG A 19 -4.52 -12.77 8.80
N TYR A 20 -4.09 -13.75 8.01
CA TYR A 20 -3.88 -13.56 6.57
C TYR A 20 -5.21 -13.26 5.88
N VAL A 21 -5.24 -12.19 5.08
CA VAL A 21 -6.40 -11.81 4.28
C VAL A 21 -6.04 -12.08 2.83
N VAL A 22 -6.76 -13.02 2.20
CA VAL A 22 -6.48 -13.43 0.82
C VAL A 22 -6.78 -12.28 -0.14
N GLY A 23 -8.01 -11.74 -0.06
CA GLY A 23 -8.47 -10.55 -0.79
C GLY A 23 -7.76 -10.37 -2.12
N PRO A 24 -8.20 -11.03 -3.20
CA PRO A 24 -7.49 -11.03 -4.49
C PRO A 24 -7.25 -9.61 -5.01
N CYS A 25 -8.05 -8.66 -4.57
CA CYS A 25 -7.89 -7.23 -4.81
C CYS A 25 -7.30 -6.52 -3.58
N GLU A 26 -6.42 -5.55 -3.83
CA GLU A 26 -5.92 -4.62 -2.81
C GLU A 26 -6.09 -3.18 -3.30
N ALA A 27 -6.53 -2.29 -2.41
CA ALA A 27 -6.67 -0.88 -2.70
C ALA A 27 -6.12 0.00 -1.56
N GLY A 28 -5.43 1.07 -1.93
CA GLY A 28 -5.07 2.18 -1.05
C GLY A 28 -6.13 3.27 -1.10
N VAL A 29 -6.85 3.54 -0.01
CA VAL A 29 -7.85 4.61 0.09
C VAL A 29 -7.27 5.77 0.89
N PHE A 30 -6.98 6.87 0.21
CA PHE A 30 -6.49 8.09 0.83
C PHE A 30 -7.69 8.93 1.32
N TYR A 31 -7.80 9.09 2.64
CA TYR A 31 -8.88 9.78 3.31
C TYR A 31 -8.39 11.08 3.94
N TYR A 32 -9.25 12.09 4.01
CA TYR A 32 -9.06 13.25 4.87
C TYR A 32 -10.39 13.79 5.42
N ARG A 33 -10.31 14.57 6.50
CA ARG A 33 -11.40 15.35 7.08
C ARG A 33 -10.83 16.55 7.80
N PHE A 34 -11.34 17.74 7.57
CA PHE A 34 -10.92 18.88 8.38
C PHE A 34 -11.47 18.76 9.81
N PRO A 35 -10.75 19.22 10.86
CA PRO A 35 -11.20 19.05 12.24
C PRO A 35 -12.57 19.66 12.57
N HIS A 36 -12.99 20.68 11.82
CA HIS A 36 -14.30 21.34 11.96
C HIS A 36 -15.42 20.68 11.14
N GLU A 37 -15.09 19.72 10.28
CA GLU A 37 -16.06 19.04 9.42
C GLU A 37 -16.69 17.82 10.09
N SER A 38 -17.98 17.65 9.82
CA SER A 38 -18.77 16.53 10.31
C SER A 38 -18.63 15.27 9.47
N ARG A 39 -18.05 15.36 8.27
CA ARG A 39 -17.85 14.26 7.32
C ARG A 39 -16.50 14.45 6.61
N GLY A 40 -15.78 13.36 6.38
CA GLY A 40 -14.57 13.32 5.58
C GLY A 40 -14.80 12.91 4.13
N HIS A 41 -13.68 12.86 3.40
CA HIS A 41 -13.63 12.70 1.96
C HIS A 41 -12.56 11.68 1.57
N ILE A 42 -12.82 10.95 0.50
CA ILE A 42 -11.78 10.16 -0.18
C ILE A 42 -11.10 11.07 -1.21
N PHE A 43 -9.82 11.33 -1.00
CA PHE A 43 -8.98 12.13 -1.89
C PHE A 43 -8.51 11.35 -3.12
N ALA A 44 -8.13 10.08 -2.91
CA ALA A 44 -7.63 9.21 -3.97
C ALA A 44 -7.87 7.74 -3.60
N ILE A 45 -8.07 6.91 -4.62
CA ILE A 45 -8.04 5.44 -4.50
C ILE A 45 -6.95 4.92 -5.44
N THR A 46 -6.08 4.05 -4.91
CA THR A 46 -5.05 3.36 -5.68
C THR A 46 -5.39 1.88 -5.74
N GLU A 47 -5.65 1.34 -6.92
CA GLU A 47 -5.67 -0.10 -7.11
C GLU A 47 -4.25 -0.65 -7.14
N LYS A 48 -4.06 -1.81 -6.51
CA LYS A 48 -2.78 -2.48 -6.45
C LYS A 48 -2.88 -3.79 -7.19
N ILE A 49 -2.31 -3.81 -8.39
CA ILE A 49 -2.34 -4.94 -9.31
C ILE A 49 -1.10 -5.78 -9.08
N PHE A 50 -1.30 -7.07 -8.80
CA PHE A 50 -0.22 -8.03 -8.64
C PHE A 50 0.16 -8.61 -10.01
N PRO A 51 1.30 -8.22 -10.60
CA PRO A 51 1.73 -8.77 -11.88
C PRO A 51 1.91 -10.29 -11.80
N THR A 52 1.62 -10.94 -12.92
CA THR A 52 1.71 -12.39 -13.08
C THR A 52 2.46 -12.72 -14.36
N ILE A 53 3.10 -13.89 -14.40
CA ILE A 53 3.51 -14.56 -15.64
C ILE A 53 2.67 -15.82 -15.83
N THR A 54 2.53 -16.25 -17.08
CA THR A 54 1.79 -17.47 -17.43
C THR A 54 2.75 -18.48 -18.06
N GLY A 55 2.72 -19.71 -17.57
CA GLY A 55 3.51 -20.81 -18.12
C GLY A 55 3.07 -21.18 -19.53
N ASP A 56 4.05 -21.54 -20.36
CA ASP A 56 3.86 -22.07 -21.70
C ASP A 56 4.36 -23.52 -21.85
N GLY A 57 4.86 -24.12 -20.76
CA GLY A 57 5.42 -25.46 -20.74
C GLY A 57 6.79 -25.60 -21.41
N ILE A 58 7.42 -24.50 -21.83
CA ILE A 58 8.68 -24.50 -22.58
C ILE A 58 9.73 -23.64 -21.87
N HIS A 59 9.40 -22.40 -21.56
CA HIS A 59 10.33 -21.43 -20.98
C HIS A 59 10.36 -21.53 -19.45
N THR A 60 11.54 -21.29 -18.91
CA THR A 60 11.76 -21.17 -17.47
C THR A 60 11.12 -19.91 -16.90
N VAL A 61 10.87 -19.89 -15.59
CA VAL A 61 10.41 -18.69 -14.86
C VAL A 61 11.33 -17.48 -15.15
N GLU A 62 12.65 -17.69 -15.23
CA GLU A 62 13.56 -16.61 -15.56
C GLU A 62 13.34 -16.04 -16.96
N GLU A 63 13.22 -16.89 -17.96
CA GLU A 63 12.96 -16.48 -19.35
C GLU A 63 11.61 -15.77 -19.49
N LEU A 64 10.56 -16.29 -18.85
CA LEU A 64 9.24 -15.67 -18.83
C LEU A 64 9.28 -14.27 -18.19
N ILE A 65 9.98 -14.10 -17.05
CA ILE A 65 10.16 -12.79 -16.41
C ILE A 65 10.91 -11.81 -17.33
N ARG A 66 11.98 -12.27 -18.01
CA ARG A 66 12.83 -11.41 -18.84
C ARG A 66 12.20 -11.02 -20.17
N THR A 67 11.27 -11.82 -20.68
CA THR A 67 10.59 -11.59 -21.95
C THR A 67 9.24 -10.87 -21.78
N ASP A 68 8.62 -10.91 -20.60
CA ASP A 68 7.41 -10.16 -20.31
C ASP A 68 7.66 -8.64 -20.35
N HIS A 69 6.81 -7.92 -21.08
CA HIS A 69 6.94 -6.49 -21.35
C HIS A 69 7.01 -5.63 -20.08
N ARG A 70 6.32 -6.04 -19.00
CA ARG A 70 6.30 -5.30 -17.74
C ARG A 70 7.28 -5.90 -16.75
N ALA A 71 7.33 -7.22 -16.62
CA ALA A 71 8.10 -7.88 -15.61
C ALA A 71 9.61 -7.75 -15.85
N ALA A 72 10.03 -7.66 -17.12
CA ALA A 72 11.43 -7.44 -17.48
C ALA A 72 12.01 -6.17 -16.85
N LEU A 73 11.19 -5.11 -16.69
CA LEU A 73 11.60 -3.84 -16.07
C LEU A 73 11.96 -4.00 -14.58
N MET A 74 11.44 -5.05 -13.94
CA MET A 74 11.65 -5.38 -12.52
C MET A 74 12.34 -6.74 -12.33
N ALA A 75 12.95 -7.30 -13.40
CA ALA A 75 13.50 -8.65 -13.41
C ALA A 75 14.49 -8.90 -12.27
N HIS A 76 15.37 -7.93 -11.97
CA HIS A 76 16.31 -8.06 -10.85
C HIS A 76 15.60 -8.34 -9.51
N THR A 77 14.51 -7.62 -9.23
CA THR A 77 13.73 -7.79 -8.01
C THR A 77 13.02 -9.15 -7.99
N TYR A 78 12.35 -9.52 -9.09
CA TYR A 78 11.62 -10.79 -9.17
C TYR A 78 12.54 -12.01 -9.13
N LEU A 79 13.66 -11.99 -9.88
CA LEU A 79 14.60 -13.11 -9.90
C LEU A 79 15.30 -13.30 -8.57
N ARG A 80 15.47 -12.24 -7.76
CA ARG A 80 15.94 -12.39 -6.39
C ARG A 80 14.90 -13.06 -5.50
N ARG A 81 13.62 -12.69 -5.64
CA ARG A 81 12.50 -13.31 -4.91
C ARG A 81 12.28 -14.77 -5.28
N PHE A 82 12.32 -15.10 -6.57
CA PHE A 82 12.13 -16.45 -7.10
C PHE A 82 13.45 -17.19 -7.34
N ALA A 83 14.51 -16.88 -6.59
CA ALA A 83 15.84 -17.45 -6.81
C ALA A 83 15.84 -18.99 -6.80
N SER A 84 15.05 -19.61 -5.93
CA SER A 84 14.92 -21.08 -5.84
C SER A 84 14.01 -21.70 -6.91
N ARG A 85 13.35 -20.89 -7.73
CA ARG A 85 12.36 -21.31 -8.75
C ARG A 85 12.73 -20.83 -10.15
N ARG A 86 13.93 -20.28 -10.37
CA ARG A 86 14.31 -19.66 -11.66
C ARG A 86 14.25 -20.61 -12.83
N ASP A 87 14.74 -21.84 -12.63
CA ASP A 87 14.83 -22.88 -13.66
C ASP A 87 13.55 -23.72 -13.77
N GLU A 88 12.51 -23.40 -12.99
CA GLU A 88 11.21 -24.07 -13.06
C GLU A 88 10.53 -23.74 -14.38
N ILE A 89 9.99 -24.76 -15.05
CA ILE A 89 9.12 -24.60 -16.23
C ILE A 89 7.68 -24.78 -15.74
N LEU A 90 6.91 -23.70 -15.80
CA LEU A 90 5.50 -23.69 -15.41
C LEU A 90 4.66 -24.41 -16.47
N ALA A 91 3.63 -25.14 -16.04
CA ALA A 91 2.75 -25.84 -16.97
C ALA A 91 2.00 -24.84 -17.89
N PRO A 92 1.59 -25.23 -19.11
CA PRO A 92 0.80 -24.36 -19.98
C PRO A 92 -0.46 -23.84 -19.27
N GLY A 93 -0.58 -22.51 -19.16
CA GLY A 93 -1.69 -21.83 -18.50
C GLY A 93 -1.57 -21.69 -16.97
N GLU A 94 -0.51 -22.23 -16.35
CA GLU A 94 -0.23 -22.01 -14.94
C GLU A 94 0.17 -20.56 -14.68
N ILE A 95 -0.44 -19.92 -13.68
CA ILE A 95 -0.21 -18.51 -13.36
C ILE A 95 0.70 -18.40 -12.14
N LEU A 96 1.83 -17.72 -12.30
CA LEU A 96 2.70 -17.35 -11.18
C LEU A 96 2.57 -15.86 -10.88
N LYS A 97 2.05 -15.54 -9.70
CA LYS A 97 2.03 -14.17 -9.15
C LYS A 97 3.45 -13.75 -8.73
N LEU A 98 3.89 -12.56 -9.14
CA LEU A 98 5.27 -12.10 -8.94
C LEU A 98 5.51 -11.33 -7.63
N VAL A 99 4.43 -10.86 -7.00
CA VAL A 99 4.43 -10.12 -5.72
C VAL A 99 3.20 -10.55 -4.92
N GLU A 100 3.32 -10.66 -3.59
CA GLU A 100 2.15 -10.97 -2.75
C GLU A 100 1.51 -9.71 -2.15
N THR A 101 2.28 -8.63 -1.99
CA THR A 101 1.85 -7.40 -1.31
C THR A 101 1.74 -6.22 -2.28
N GLY A 102 0.92 -5.24 -1.90
CA GLY A 102 0.75 -3.98 -2.61
C GLY A 102 1.93 -3.01 -2.51
N ASN A 103 3.16 -3.48 -2.71
CA ASN A 103 4.38 -2.69 -2.61
C ASN A 103 4.95 -2.35 -4.00
N HIS A 104 4.85 -1.07 -4.39
CA HIS A 104 5.30 -0.62 -5.72
C HIS A 104 6.79 -0.81 -5.96
N ALA A 105 7.63 -0.56 -4.94
CA ALA A 105 9.08 -0.75 -5.06
C ALA A 105 9.47 -2.22 -5.26
N GLN A 106 8.57 -3.15 -4.93
CA GLN A 106 8.76 -4.59 -5.09
C GLN A 106 8.14 -5.15 -6.37
N GLY A 107 7.51 -4.29 -7.18
CA GLY A 107 6.97 -4.61 -8.50
C GLY A 107 5.44 -4.59 -8.60
N CYS A 108 4.72 -4.35 -7.50
CA CYS A 108 3.26 -4.15 -7.58
C CYS A 108 2.96 -2.95 -8.49
N ILE A 109 1.96 -3.10 -9.37
CA ILE A 109 1.57 -2.03 -10.27
C ILE A 109 0.47 -1.22 -9.60
N PHE A 110 0.65 0.10 -9.54
CA PHE A 110 -0.35 1.01 -9.01
C PHE A 110 -1.14 1.63 -10.16
N ARG A 111 -2.45 1.70 -9.97
CA ARG A 111 -3.40 2.26 -10.93
C ARG A 111 -4.37 3.19 -10.21
N ASP A 112 -4.78 4.26 -10.88
CA ASP A 112 -5.86 5.10 -10.40
C ASP A 112 -7.16 4.29 -10.34
N GLY A 113 -7.67 4.21 -9.11
CA GLY A 113 -8.84 3.44 -8.73
C GLY A 113 -10.05 4.30 -8.43
N MET A 114 -10.11 5.57 -8.84
CA MET A 114 -11.21 6.46 -8.47
C MET A 114 -12.57 6.00 -9.01
N HIS A 115 -12.60 5.10 -9.99
CA HIS A 115 -13.83 4.44 -10.43
C HIS A 115 -14.48 3.53 -9.36
N LEU A 116 -13.76 3.20 -8.27
CA LEU A 116 -14.27 2.48 -7.10
C LEU A 116 -14.92 3.41 -6.07
N HIS A 117 -14.76 4.74 -6.22
CA HIS A 117 -15.34 5.70 -5.29
C HIS A 117 -16.87 5.70 -5.38
N THR A 118 -17.51 5.68 -4.22
CA THR A 118 -18.92 6.02 -4.08
C THR A 118 -19.13 6.74 -2.74
N GLU A 119 -20.27 7.41 -2.59
CA GLU A 119 -20.68 7.98 -1.31
C GLU A 119 -20.85 6.92 -0.21
N ALA A 120 -21.21 5.69 -0.56
CA ALA A 120 -21.37 4.60 0.40
C ALA A 120 -20.02 4.17 0.98
N LEU A 121 -19.02 3.97 0.11
CA LEU A 121 -17.66 3.67 0.54
C LEU A 121 -17.09 4.82 1.38
N GLU A 122 -17.21 6.06 0.91
CA GLU A 122 -16.70 7.24 1.64
C GLU A 122 -17.31 7.37 3.04
N ARG A 123 -18.62 7.17 3.18
CA ARG A 123 -19.30 7.19 4.48
C ARG A 123 -18.75 6.12 5.42
N VAL A 124 -18.55 4.90 4.94
CA VAL A 124 -18.00 3.81 5.79
C VAL A 124 -16.56 4.11 6.20
N ILE A 125 -15.73 4.61 5.29
CA ILE A 125 -14.35 5.01 5.61
C ILE A 125 -14.32 6.19 6.60
N ASP A 126 -15.24 7.16 6.49
CA ASP A 126 -15.39 8.24 7.46
C ASP A 126 -15.79 7.72 8.84
N GLU A 127 -16.80 6.84 8.90
CA GLU A 127 -17.25 6.21 10.15
C GLU A 127 -16.13 5.43 10.85
N ILE A 128 -15.29 4.73 10.09
CA ILE A 128 -14.10 4.04 10.60
C ILE A 128 -13.07 5.05 11.12
N SER A 129 -12.75 6.05 10.30
CA SER A 129 -11.74 7.07 10.61
C SER A 129 -12.04 7.83 11.88
N ARG A 130 -13.31 8.12 12.14
CA ARG A 130 -13.77 8.82 13.35
C ARG A 130 -13.59 8.03 14.64
N LYS A 131 -13.41 6.70 14.55
CA LYS A 131 -13.11 5.85 15.72
C LYS A 131 -11.64 5.97 16.15
N VAL A 132 -10.77 6.49 15.29
CA VAL A 132 -9.36 6.72 15.59
C VAL A 132 -9.18 8.17 16.05
N THR A 133 -9.04 8.37 17.36
CA THR A 133 -8.88 9.71 17.93
C THR A 133 -7.67 10.43 17.34
N GLY A 134 -7.89 11.66 16.85
CA GLY A 134 -6.83 12.49 16.26
C GLY A 134 -6.46 12.13 14.81
N PHE A 135 -7.16 11.18 14.19
CA PHE A 135 -6.95 10.85 12.77
C PHE A 135 -7.82 11.73 11.86
N PHE A 136 -7.15 12.50 11.00
CA PHE A 136 -7.79 13.44 10.07
C PHE A 136 -7.32 13.29 8.64
N ILE A 137 -6.19 12.62 8.39
CA ILE A 137 -5.63 12.45 7.05
C ILE A 137 -4.67 11.27 7.03
N GLY A 138 -4.77 10.44 6.00
CA GLY A 138 -3.92 9.27 5.83
C GLY A 138 -4.42 8.32 4.76
N ARG A 139 -3.79 7.15 4.66
CA ARG A 139 -4.14 6.11 3.68
C ARG A 139 -4.42 4.79 4.37
N TYR A 140 -5.57 4.21 4.07
CA TYR A 140 -5.89 2.82 4.39
C TYR A 140 -5.39 1.92 3.27
N ASP A 141 -4.67 0.85 3.60
CA ASP A 141 -4.44 -0.24 2.67
C ASP A 141 -5.37 -1.40 3.02
N LEU A 142 -6.21 -1.75 2.05
CA LEU A 142 -7.39 -2.60 2.21
C LEU A 142 -7.31 -3.80 1.27
N ARG A 143 -7.73 -4.95 1.75
CA ARG A 143 -7.94 -6.17 0.96
C ARG A 143 -9.44 -6.44 0.82
N TYR A 144 -9.88 -6.88 -0.35
CA TYR A 144 -11.29 -7.14 -0.63
C TYR A 144 -11.49 -8.15 -1.76
N GLU A 145 -12.72 -8.65 -1.90
CA GLU A 145 -13.03 -9.76 -2.82
C GLU A 145 -13.52 -9.32 -4.19
N ASN A 146 -14.36 -8.27 -4.25
CA ASN A 146 -14.93 -7.76 -5.49
C ASN A 146 -15.26 -6.26 -5.39
N ASP A 147 -15.19 -5.58 -6.53
CA ASP A 147 -15.36 -4.12 -6.60
C ASP A 147 -16.77 -3.67 -6.20
N GLU A 148 -17.82 -4.47 -6.47
CA GLU A 148 -19.19 -4.06 -6.23
C GLU A 148 -19.52 -4.00 -4.73
N ASP A 149 -19.09 -4.98 -3.94
CA ASP A 149 -19.22 -4.90 -2.49
C ASP A 149 -18.32 -3.81 -1.90
N PHE A 150 -17.10 -3.67 -2.41
CA PHE A 150 -16.15 -2.65 -1.95
C PHE A 150 -16.70 -1.24 -2.17
N LYS A 151 -17.24 -0.96 -3.35
CA LYS A 151 -17.95 0.29 -3.67
C LYS A 151 -19.09 0.57 -2.69
N GLN A 152 -19.75 -0.45 -2.13
CA GLN A 152 -20.82 -0.28 -1.15
C GLN A 152 -20.31 -0.19 0.30
N GLY A 153 -18.99 -0.14 0.50
CA GLY A 153 -18.35 -0.12 1.81
C GLY A 153 -18.49 -1.45 2.57
N ARG A 154 -18.59 -2.58 1.86
CA ARG A 154 -18.76 -3.91 2.44
C ARG A 154 -17.57 -4.82 2.12
N ASN A 155 -17.44 -5.89 2.89
CA ASN A 155 -16.58 -7.05 2.60
C ASN A 155 -15.11 -6.73 2.29
N PHE A 156 -14.54 -5.75 3.00
CA PHE A 156 -13.10 -5.47 2.97
C PHE A 156 -12.49 -5.61 4.37
N GLN A 157 -11.17 -5.76 4.41
CA GLN A 157 -10.38 -5.78 5.65
C GLN A 157 -9.25 -4.76 5.55
N ILE A 158 -9.05 -4.02 6.62
CA ILE A 158 -7.95 -3.06 6.75
C ILE A 158 -6.69 -3.83 7.14
N VAL A 159 -5.65 -3.72 6.33
CA VAL A 159 -4.34 -4.34 6.55
C VAL A 159 -3.38 -3.34 7.18
N GLU A 160 -3.43 -2.09 6.75
CA GLU A 160 -2.56 -1.01 7.25
C GLU A 160 -3.33 0.31 7.31
N LEU A 161 -3.00 1.13 8.31
CA LEU A 161 -3.41 2.53 8.38
C LEU A 161 -2.17 3.42 8.46
N ASN A 162 -1.92 4.16 7.39
CA ASN A 162 -0.84 5.12 7.28
C ASN A 162 -1.32 6.52 7.67
N GLY A 163 -0.51 7.24 8.46
CA GLY A 163 -0.81 8.61 8.89
C GLY A 163 -0.50 9.68 7.83
N ALA A 164 -0.34 10.93 8.28
CA ALA A 164 -0.19 12.10 7.42
C ALA A 164 1.02 12.07 6.44
N THR A 165 1.97 11.18 6.63
CA THR A 165 3.12 10.97 5.73
C THR A 165 2.82 10.00 4.59
N SER A 166 1.62 9.43 4.52
CA SER A 166 1.19 8.60 3.39
C SER A 166 1.16 9.41 2.09
N GLU A 167 1.31 8.72 0.96
CA GLU A 167 1.19 9.30 -0.38
C GLU A 167 -0.06 8.79 -1.08
N ALA A 168 -0.71 9.66 -1.87
CA ALA A 168 -1.74 9.31 -2.83
C ALA A 168 -1.08 8.54 -4.00
N THR A 169 -0.85 7.26 -3.78
CA THR A 169 -0.05 6.39 -4.64
C THR A 169 -0.61 6.16 -6.05
N SER A 170 -1.83 6.64 -6.35
CA SER A 170 -2.38 6.63 -7.70
C SER A 170 -1.58 7.50 -8.66
N ILE A 171 -0.74 8.42 -8.17
CA ILE A 171 0.19 9.20 -8.99
C ILE A 171 1.14 8.33 -9.82
N TYR A 172 1.44 7.10 -9.39
CA TYR A 172 2.31 6.16 -10.12
C TYR A 172 1.61 5.42 -11.26
N ASP A 173 0.32 5.65 -11.47
CA ASP A 173 -0.38 5.14 -12.66
C ASP A 173 0.34 5.61 -13.93
N ALA A 174 0.64 4.66 -14.83
CA ALA A 174 1.30 4.95 -16.11
C ALA A 174 0.51 5.90 -17.01
N ARG A 175 -0.79 6.10 -16.75
CA ARG A 175 -1.66 7.07 -17.44
C ARG A 175 -1.42 8.51 -16.98
N ASN A 176 -0.76 8.71 -15.84
CA ASN A 176 -0.44 10.06 -15.35
C ASN A 176 0.72 10.68 -16.11
N SER A 177 0.62 11.99 -16.31
CA SER A 177 1.78 12.81 -16.65
C SER A 177 2.55 13.17 -15.37
N LEU A 178 3.83 13.51 -15.53
CA LEU A 178 4.61 14.03 -14.40
C LEU A 178 3.98 15.29 -13.79
N PHE A 179 3.39 16.15 -14.63
CA PHE A 179 2.70 17.36 -14.18
C PHE A 179 1.47 17.04 -13.32
N SER A 180 0.62 16.10 -13.75
CA SER A 180 -0.56 15.69 -12.98
C SER A 180 -0.17 15.02 -11.65
N ALA A 181 0.89 14.21 -11.64
CA ALA A 181 1.43 13.63 -10.41
C ALA A 181 1.85 14.73 -9.40
N TYR A 182 2.62 15.73 -9.83
CA TYR A 182 3.03 16.85 -8.97
C TYR A 182 1.84 17.71 -8.51
N GLN A 183 0.83 17.89 -9.36
CA GLN A 183 -0.39 18.61 -8.99
C GLN A 183 -1.13 17.89 -7.85
N THR A 184 -1.30 16.57 -7.95
CA THR A 184 -1.91 15.75 -6.88
C THR A 184 -1.10 15.83 -5.59
N LEU A 185 0.22 15.70 -5.65
CA LEU A 185 1.09 15.84 -4.48
C LEU A 185 0.99 17.22 -3.84
N SER A 186 0.98 18.29 -4.64
CA SER A 186 0.81 19.65 -4.15
C SER A 186 -0.52 19.83 -3.42
N GLN A 187 -1.61 19.28 -3.97
CA GLN A 187 -2.91 19.31 -3.33
C GLN A 187 -2.94 18.50 -2.02
N GLN A 188 -2.36 17.30 -2.01
CA GLN A 188 -2.23 16.48 -0.81
C GLN A 188 -1.50 17.22 0.31
N TRP A 189 -0.34 17.81 0.02
CA TRP A 189 0.44 18.53 1.02
C TRP A 189 -0.29 19.78 1.52
N ARG A 190 -1.02 20.50 0.66
CA ARG A 190 -1.90 21.60 1.09
C ARG A 190 -2.94 21.12 2.12
N LEU A 191 -3.56 19.96 1.91
CA LEU A 191 -4.49 19.37 2.88
C LEU A 191 -3.79 19.06 4.21
N VAL A 192 -2.63 18.40 4.17
CA VAL A 192 -1.83 18.08 5.37
C VAL A 192 -1.49 19.34 6.16
N PHE A 193 -0.98 20.38 5.51
CA PHE A 193 -0.63 21.64 6.17
C PHE A 193 -1.84 22.38 6.72
N ALA A 194 -2.94 22.43 5.97
CA ALA A 194 -4.17 23.09 6.41
C ALA A 194 -4.79 22.40 7.64
N ILE A 195 -4.88 21.06 7.63
CA ILE A 195 -5.34 20.27 8.78
C ILE A 195 -4.39 20.46 9.98
N GLY A 196 -3.08 20.43 9.74
CA GLY A 196 -2.07 20.67 10.78
C GLY A 196 -2.20 22.06 11.42
N ALA A 197 -2.45 23.10 10.62
CA ALA A 197 -2.66 24.46 11.10
C ALA A 197 -3.92 24.57 11.98
N ILE A 198 -5.03 23.93 11.58
CA ILE A 198 -6.27 23.90 12.37
C ILE A 198 -6.04 23.15 13.69
N ASN A 199 -5.36 21.99 13.65
CA ASN A 199 -5.02 21.25 14.87
C ASN A 199 -4.15 22.08 15.82
N LYS A 200 -3.18 22.82 15.28
CA LYS A 200 -2.36 23.75 16.07
C LYS A 200 -3.19 24.87 16.69
N ALA A 201 -4.12 25.46 15.94
CA ALA A 201 -5.04 26.48 16.45
C ALA A 201 -5.96 25.93 17.55
N ASN A 202 -6.31 24.64 17.49
CA ASN A 202 -7.07 23.92 18.52
C ASN A 202 -6.22 23.49 19.73
N GLY A 203 -4.96 23.92 19.82
CA GLY A 203 -4.10 23.68 20.98
C GLY A 203 -3.18 22.46 20.89
N HIS A 204 -3.16 21.73 19.76
CA HIS A 204 -2.21 20.63 19.58
C HIS A 204 -0.81 21.15 19.25
N ALA A 205 0.20 20.66 19.98
CA ALA A 205 1.59 21.00 19.71
C ALA A 205 2.20 20.07 18.64
N PRO A 206 2.96 20.60 17.67
CA PRO A 206 3.76 19.75 16.79
C PRO A 206 4.88 19.06 17.57
N SER A 207 5.35 17.92 17.07
CA SER A 207 6.52 17.23 17.61
C SER A 207 7.74 18.16 17.63
N SER A 208 8.48 18.16 18.74
CA SER A 208 9.73 18.92 18.83
C SER A 208 10.82 18.32 17.94
N LEU A 209 11.77 19.14 17.49
CA LEU A 209 12.91 18.66 16.70
C LEU A 209 13.72 17.58 17.44
N VAL A 210 13.83 17.71 18.77
CA VAL A 210 14.49 16.71 19.62
C VAL A 210 13.75 15.38 19.57
N ALA A 211 12.41 15.39 19.71
CA ALA A 211 11.61 14.18 19.62
C ALA A 211 11.70 13.52 18.24
N LEU A 212 11.68 14.32 17.17
CA LEU A 212 11.86 13.82 15.80
C LEU A 212 13.23 13.15 15.62
N TRP A 213 14.30 13.79 16.08
CA TRP A 213 15.65 13.22 16.00
C TRP A 213 15.79 11.93 16.82
N GLN A 214 15.23 11.90 18.03
CA GLN A 214 15.22 10.69 18.88
C GLN A 214 14.46 9.54 18.21
N ASN A 215 13.28 9.81 17.63
CA ASN A 215 12.49 8.81 16.93
C ASN A 215 13.20 8.31 15.66
N TRP A 216 13.78 9.22 14.88
CA TRP A 216 14.58 8.85 13.72
C TRP A 216 15.76 7.96 14.11
N ARG A 217 16.55 8.33 15.12
CA ARG A 217 17.68 7.51 15.59
C ARG A 217 17.24 6.12 16.07
N LYS A 218 16.15 6.04 16.85
CA LYS A 218 15.58 4.75 17.29
C LYS A 218 15.16 3.90 16.11
N TYR A 219 14.45 4.48 15.14
CA TYR A 219 14.04 3.79 13.92
C TYR A 219 15.23 3.34 13.08
N SER A 220 16.26 4.18 12.88
CA SER A 220 17.44 3.84 12.09
C SER A 220 18.21 2.65 12.66
N VAL A 221 18.26 2.49 13.99
CA VAL A 221 18.86 1.32 14.62
C VAL A 221 17.98 0.08 14.41
N ALA A 222 16.66 0.20 14.61
CA ALA A 222 15.73 -0.91 14.44
C ALA A 222 15.64 -1.40 12.98
N ALA A 223 15.65 -0.49 12.01
CA ALA A 223 15.55 -0.81 10.59
C ALA A 223 16.70 -1.71 10.09
N LEU A 224 17.84 -1.75 10.79
CA LEU A 224 18.95 -2.66 10.47
C LEU A 224 18.65 -4.12 10.81
N SER A 225 17.73 -4.39 11.75
CA SER A 225 17.32 -5.75 12.11
C SER A 225 16.06 -6.21 11.37
N TYR A 226 15.44 -5.34 10.56
CA TYR A 226 14.22 -5.69 9.85
C TYR A 226 14.54 -6.62 8.66
N PRO A 227 13.74 -7.68 8.46
CA PRO A 227 13.90 -8.54 7.30
C PRO A 227 13.60 -7.74 6.01
N VAL A 228 14.15 -8.22 4.89
CA VAL A 228 13.87 -7.65 3.58
C VAL A 228 12.36 -7.70 3.33
N ALA A 229 11.76 -6.56 3.00
CA ALA A 229 10.35 -6.49 2.66
C ALA A 229 10.05 -7.33 1.40
N ASP A 230 8.97 -8.10 1.45
CA ASP A 230 8.38 -8.78 0.29
C ASP A 230 7.76 -7.79 -0.69
#